data_AF-A0A7C5AHP8-F1
#
_entry.id   AF-A0A7C5AHP8-F1
#
_cell.length_a   1.000
_cell.length_b   1.000
_cell.length_c   1.000
_cell.angle_alpha   90.00
_cell.angle_beta   90.00
_cell.angle_gamma   90.00
#
_symmetry.space_group_name_H-M   'P 1'
#
loop_
_entity.id
_entity.type
_entity.pdbx_description
1 polymer ?
#
loop_
_entity_poly.entity_id
_entity_poly.type
_entity_poly.pdbx_seq_one_letter_code
_entity_poly.pdbx_strand_id
1 'polypeptide(L)'
;MRPEAQIPAIVFVCLATFHAAGTQAAGVQTYDFSRYSVILERRPFGEPPPEPSSTNGPAAPLIPYQAFKDIRLVLVTKTPGFGVRVGLVDLASKKQYFLPVGGAEDGLTVVDADYEKGCALVRKGAEECWIDMNGQINGP
;
A
#
# COMPACT_ATOMS: atom_id res chain seq x y z
N MET A 1 -55.51 53.36 7.11
CA MET A 1 -55.43 52.90 8.52
C MET A 1 -53.97 52.56 8.82
N ARG A 2 -53.33 53.37 9.68
CA ARG A 2 -52.24 53.02 10.61
C ARG A 2 -50.86 52.62 10.05
N PRO A 3 -49.76 52.85 10.81
CA PRO A 3 -48.84 53.95 10.49
C PRO A 3 -47.35 53.57 10.58
N GLU A 4 -46.53 54.62 10.42
CA GLU A 4 -45.13 54.82 10.78
C GLU A 4 -44.48 53.95 11.88
N ALA A 5 -43.21 53.67 11.61
CA ALA A 5 -42.03 53.76 12.48
C ALA A 5 -42.17 53.39 13.96
N GLN A 6 -41.36 52.40 14.39
CA GLN A 6 -40.54 52.58 15.59
C GLN A 6 -39.37 51.60 15.63
N ILE A 7 -38.15 52.13 15.49
CA ILE A 7 -36.91 51.54 15.98
C ILE A 7 -36.81 51.94 17.46
N PRO A 8 -36.38 51.05 18.36
CA PRO A 8 -35.39 51.52 19.32
C PRO A 8 -34.19 50.58 19.50
N ALA A 9 -33.06 51.27 19.66
CA ALA A 9 -31.71 50.79 19.89
C ALA A 9 -31.56 49.89 21.13
N ILE A 10 -30.76 48.83 20.98
CA ILE A 10 -29.93 48.22 22.04
C ILE A 10 -28.62 47.84 21.33
N VAL A 11 -27.66 48.77 21.22
CA VAL A 11 -26.50 48.92 22.12
C VAL A 11 -25.80 47.58 22.44
N PHE A 12 -24.89 47.21 21.54
CA PHE A 12 -23.49 46.85 21.80
C PHE A 12 -23.15 46.27 23.20
N VAL A 13 -22.90 44.96 23.29
CA VAL A 13 -21.90 44.37 24.22
C VAL A 13 -21.30 43.11 23.58
N CYS A 14 -19.97 43.11 23.50
CA CYS A 14 -19.13 41.96 23.15
C CYS A 14 -19.40 40.74 24.04
N LEU A 15 -19.49 39.54 23.46
CA LEU A 15 -18.75 38.42 24.02
C LEU A 15 -18.44 37.39 22.94
N ALA A 16 -17.18 37.42 22.48
CA ALA A 16 -16.61 36.33 21.70
C ALA A 16 -16.59 35.07 22.57
N THR A 17 -17.43 34.09 22.27
CA THR A 17 -17.25 32.71 22.73
C THR A 17 -16.74 31.88 21.57
N PHE A 18 -15.43 31.95 21.35
CA PHE A 18 -14.69 30.90 20.64
C PHE A 18 -14.96 29.59 21.39
N HIS A 19 -15.74 28.69 20.79
CA HIS A 19 -15.77 27.31 21.27
C HIS A 19 -14.41 26.70 20.93
N ALA A 20 -13.56 26.56 21.95
CA ALA A 20 -12.43 25.66 21.88
C ALA A 20 -12.99 24.24 21.72
N ALA A 21 -13.01 23.74 20.49
CA ALA A 21 -13.18 22.32 20.24
C ALA A 21 -11.99 21.62 20.89
N GLY A 22 -12.23 20.98 22.05
CA GLY A 22 -11.23 20.18 22.72
C GLY A 22 -10.79 19.05 21.78
N THR A 23 -9.51 19.08 21.39
CA THR A 23 -8.86 17.98 20.70
C THR A 23 -8.88 16.77 21.64
N GLN A 24 -9.79 15.83 21.41
CA GLN A 24 -9.80 14.56 22.12
C GLN A 24 -8.57 13.78 21.64
N ALA A 25 -7.57 13.66 22.51
CA ALA A 25 -6.47 12.72 22.30
C ALA A 25 -7.08 11.31 22.20
N ALA A 26 -6.78 10.59 21.13
CA ALA A 26 -7.14 9.18 21.00
C ALA A 26 -6.52 8.43 22.17
N GLY A 27 -7.35 8.00 23.12
CA GLY A 27 -6.90 7.18 24.23
C GLY A 27 -6.23 5.93 23.67
N VAL A 28 -4.96 5.73 24.00
CA VAL A 28 -4.28 4.45 23.80
C VAL A 28 -5.05 3.45 24.65
N GLN A 29 -5.85 2.61 24.00
CA GLN A 29 -6.55 1.51 24.67
C GLN A 29 -5.47 0.53 25.13
N THR A 30 -5.12 0.59 26.42
CA THR A 30 -4.34 -0.46 27.06
C THR A 30 -5.26 -1.67 27.17
N TYR A 31 -5.14 -2.59 26.21
CA TYR A 31 -5.87 -3.85 26.24
C TYR A 31 -5.27 -4.76 27.31
N ASP A 32 -6.13 -5.26 28.20
CA ASP A 32 -5.75 -6.31 29.14
C ASP A 32 -5.74 -7.66 28.43
N PHE A 33 -4.57 -8.25 28.29
CA PHE A 33 -4.36 -9.56 27.66
C PHE A 33 -4.42 -10.72 28.67
N SER A 34 -4.85 -10.48 29.92
CA SER A 34 -4.96 -11.52 30.96
C SER A 34 -5.77 -12.74 30.51
N ARG A 35 -6.77 -12.57 29.63
CA ARG A 35 -7.54 -13.68 29.04
C ARG A 35 -6.71 -14.64 28.18
N TYR A 36 -5.60 -14.19 27.62
CA TYR A 36 -4.75 -14.99 26.72
C TYR A 36 -3.54 -15.60 27.44
N SER A 37 -3.37 -15.36 28.76
CA SER A 37 -2.28 -15.91 29.59
C SER A 37 -2.06 -17.40 29.36
N VAL A 38 -3.13 -18.20 29.35
CA VAL A 38 -3.08 -19.64 29.10
C VAL A 38 -2.45 -20.01 27.75
N ILE A 39 -2.70 -19.22 26.70
CA ILE A 39 -2.16 -19.47 25.35
C ILE A 39 -0.69 -19.06 25.29
N LEU A 40 -0.35 -17.93 25.90
CA LEU A 40 1.00 -17.39 25.93
C LEU A 40 1.94 -18.27 26.75
N GLU A 41 1.49 -18.79 27.90
CA GLU A 41 2.27 -19.69 28.76
C GLU A 41 2.56 -21.03 28.10
N ARG A 42 1.58 -21.56 27.35
CA ARG A 42 1.68 -22.88 26.71
C ARG A 42 2.57 -22.90 25.48
N ARG A 43 2.89 -21.73 24.89
CA ARG A 43 3.68 -21.60 23.66
C ARG A 43 3.39 -22.70 22.63
N PRO A 44 2.11 -22.97 22.27
CA PRO A 44 1.73 -24.17 21.52
C PRO A 44 2.22 -24.18 20.06
N PHE A 45 2.72 -23.04 19.57
CA PHE A 45 3.13 -22.85 18.16
C PHE A 45 4.61 -23.15 17.91
N GLY A 46 5.35 -23.69 18.90
CA GLY A 46 6.76 -24.03 18.75
C GLY A 46 7.67 -22.80 18.61
N GLU A 47 8.96 -23.03 18.35
CA GLU A 47 9.85 -21.95 17.92
C GLU A 47 9.45 -21.52 16.51
N PRO A 48 9.31 -20.21 16.22
CA PRO A 48 9.14 -19.76 14.86
C PRO A 48 10.31 -20.33 14.03
N PRO A 49 10.07 -20.75 12.78
CA PRO A 49 11.15 -21.10 11.86
C PRO A 49 12.22 -20.01 11.95
N PRO A 50 13.53 -20.36 11.91
CA PRO A 50 14.57 -19.36 11.90
C PRO A 50 14.21 -18.35 10.81
N GLU A 51 14.01 -17.10 11.22
CA GLU A 51 13.77 -16.02 10.26
C GLU A 51 14.90 -16.11 9.23
N PRO A 52 14.60 -15.98 7.92
CA PRO A 52 15.67 -15.90 6.94
C PRO A 52 16.63 -14.85 7.47
N SER A 53 17.87 -15.26 7.76
CA SER A 53 18.84 -14.38 8.38
C SER A 53 18.94 -13.15 7.49
N SER A 54 18.36 -12.05 7.96
CA SER A 54 18.67 -10.73 7.44
C SER A 54 20.11 -10.52 7.86
N THR A 55 21.02 -11.01 7.02
CA THR A 55 22.43 -10.70 7.14
C THR A 55 22.48 -9.20 6.95
N ASN A 56 22.56 -8.46 8.06
CA ASN A 56 22.99 -7.08 8.12
C ASN A 56 24.46 -7.02 7.67
N GLY A 57 24.74 -7.45 6.44
CA GLY A 57 25.85 -6.88 5.68
C GLY A 57 25.51 -5.40 5.48
N PRO A 58 26.51 -4.53 5.25
CA PRO A 58 26.23 -3.16 4.85
C PRO A 58 25.25 -3.22 3.68
N ALA A 59 24.01 -2.77 3.92
CA ALA A 59 23.02 -2.66 2.89
C ALA A 59 23.66 -1.78 1.82
N ALA A 60 24.00 -2.38 0.68
CA ALA A 60 24.31 -1.59 -0.50
C ALA A 60 23.18 -0.56 -0.62
N PRO A 61 23.47 0.71 -0.91
CA PRO A 61 22.41 1.68 -1.12
C PRO A 61 21.54 1.15 -2.24
N LEU A 62 20.42 0.53 -1.87
CA LEU A 62 19.42 0.03 -2.81
C LEU A 62 18.82 1.30 -3.37
N ILE A 63 19.28 1.69 -4.56
CA ILE A 63 18.45 2.54 -5.40
C ILE A 63 17.22 1.67 -5.67
N PRO A 64 16.05 2.02 -5.12
CA PRO A 64 14.91 1.13 -5.17
C PRO A 64 14.57 0.85 -6.64
N TYR A 65 14.39 -0.43 -6.96
CA TYR A 65 13.85 -0.91 -8.24
C TYR A 65 14.74 -0.66 -9.47
N GLN A 66 16.06 -0.56 -9.28
CA GLN A 66 17.00 -0.37 -10.41
C GLN A 66 16.90 -1.53 -11.41
N ALA A 67 16.66 -2.76 -10.92
CA ALA A 67 16.49 -3.95 -11.76
C ALA A 67 15.29 -3.85 -12.73
N PHE A 68 14.35 -2.93 -12.45
CA PHE A 68 13.11 -2.71 -13.20
C PHE A 68 13.13 -1.44 -14.07
N LYS A 69 14.23 -0.68 -14.12
CA LYS A 69 14.31 0.56 -14.90
C LYS A 69 13.94 0.36 -16.38
N ASP A 70 14.29 -0.79 -16.94
CA ASP A 70 14.08 -1.18 -18.33
C ASP A 70 12.85 -2.08 -18.52
N ILE A 71 12.13 -2.43 -17.45
CA ILE A 71 10.91 -3.24 -17.54
C ILE A 71 9.71 -2.30 -17.72
N ARG A 72 8.82 -2.63 -18.65
CA ARG A 72 7.56 -1.94 -18.85
C ARG A 72 6.41 -2.94 -18.87
N LEU A 73 5.35 -2.60 -18.15
CA LEU A 73 4.07 -3.27 -18.23
C LEU A 73 3.30 -2.73 -19.44
N VAL A 74 2.98 -3.60 -20.39
CA VAL A 74 2.34 -3.21 -21.65
C VAL A 74 0.93 -3.78 -21.78
N LEU A 75 0.64 -4.88 -21.06
CA LEU A 75 -0.64 -5.56 -21.16
C LEU A 75 -1.01 -6.20 -19.82
N VAL A 76 -2.26 -6.04 -19.40
CA VAL A 76 -2.89 -6.89 -18.38
C VAL A 76 -4.20 -7.38 -18.98
N THR A 77 -4.38 -8.69 -19.05
CA THR A 77 -5.59 -9.30 -19.61
C THR A 77 -6.17 -10.30 -18.64
N LYS A 78 -7.50 -10.33 -18.57
CA LYS A 78 -8.24 -11.33 -17.80
C LYS A 78 -9.05 -12.17 -18.77
N THR A 79 -8.66 -13.42 -18.94
CA THR A 79 -9.38 -14.36 -19.80
C THR A 79 -10.16 -15.34 -18.95
N PRO A 80 -11.47 -15.51 -19.17
CA PRO A 80 -12.26 -16.53 -18.48
C PRO A 80 -11.60 -17.92 -18.63
N GLY A 81 -11.35 -18.60 -17.51
CA GLY A 81 -10.69 -19.91 -17.48
C GLY A 81 -9.16 -19.91 -17.45
N PHE A 82 -8.49 -18.84 -17.90
CA PHE A 82 -7.02 -18.75 -17.92
C PHE A 82 -6.43 -17.74 -16.92
N GLY A 83 -7.29 -17.06 -16.15
CA GLY A 83 -6.88 -16.12 -15.11
C GLY A 83 -6.39 -14.79 -15.67
N VAL A 84 -5.66 -14.05 -14.83
CA VAL A 84 -5.00 -12.79 -15.21
C VAL A 84 -3.62 -13.11 -15.79
N ARG A 85 -3.29 -12.47 -16.91
CA ARG A 85 -2.01 -12.57 -17.59
C ARG A 85 -1.43 -11.19 -17.82
N VAL A 86 -0.12 -11.12 -17.75
CA VAL A 86 0.65 -9.88 -17.78
C VAL A 86 1.64 -9.94 -18.93
N GLY A 87 1.60 -8.92 -19.78
CA GLY A 87 2.57 -8.69 -20.84
C GLY A 87 3.62 -7.68 -20.39
N LEU A 88 4.85 -8.15 -20.23
CA LEU A 88 5.99 -7.35 -19.82
C LEU A 88 6.97 -7.23 -20.97
N VAL A 89 7.59 -6.06 -21.14
CA VAL A 89 8.65 -5.85 -22.12
C VAL A 89 9.90 -5.40 -21.38
N ASP A 90 11.01 -6.06 -21.66
CA ASP A 90 12.33 -5.63 -21.22
C ASP A 90 13.01 -4.87 -22.36
N LEU A 91 13.23 -3.57 -22.14
CA LEU A 91 13.86 -2.68 -23.11
C LEU A 91 15.37 -2.93 -23.23
N ALA A 92 16.03 -3.50 -22.22
CA ALA A 92 17.45 -3.79 -22.25
C ALA A 92 17.73 -5.02 -23.12
N SER A 93 17.01 -6.12 -22.88
CA SER A 93 17.14 -7.36 -23.66
C SER A 93 16.32 -7.38 -24.95
N LYS A 94 15.42 -6.40 -25.16
CA LYS A 94 14.44 -6.37 -26.26
C LYS A 94 13.52 -7.59 -26.29
N LYS A 95 13.36 -8.27 -25.14
CA LYS A 95 12.50 -9.44 -25.01
C LYS A 95 11.12 -9.04 -24.48
N GLN A 96 10.11 -9.75 -24.95
CA GLN A 96 8.73 -9.64 -24.50
C GLN A 96 8.33 -10.92 -23.77
N TYR A 97 7.61 -10.76 -22.68
CA TYR A 97 7.14 -11.84 -21.82
C TYR A 97 5.63 -11.77 -21.72
N PHE A 98 4.97 -12.92 -21.75
CA PHE A 98 3.53 -13.03 -21.53
C PHE A 98 3.26 -14.13 -20.52
N LEU A 99 3.21 -13.74 -19.25
CA LEU A 99 3.21 -14.66 -18.11
C LEU A 99 1.87 -14.61 -17.37
N PRO A 100 1.33 -15.75 -16.91
CA PRO A 100 0.25 -15.76 -15.94
C PRO A 100 0.76 -15.30 -14.56
N VAL A 101 -0.15 -14.90 -13.68
CA VAL A 101 0.18 -14.71 -12.25
C VAL A 101 0.76 -16.01 -11.69
N GLY A 102 1.89 -15.92 -10.99
CA GLY A 102 2.71 -17.04 -10.53
C GLY A 102 3.70 -17.59 -11.55
N GLY A 103 3.67 -17.12 -12.80
CA GLY A 103 4.62 -17.52 -13.84
C GLY A 103 5.99 -16.85 -13.66
N ALA A 104 7.04 -17.58 -14.04
CA ALA A 104 8.41 -17.09 -14.01
C ALA A 104 9.14 -17.43 -15.31
N GLU A 105 9.89 -16.46 -15.85
CA GLU A 105 10.74 -16.61 -17.03
C GLU A 105 11.93 -15.64 -16.96
N ASP A 106 13.13 -16.09 -17.32
CA ASP A 106 14.38 -15.29 -17.30
C ASP A 106 14.64 -14.50 -16.00
N GLY A 107 14.26 -15.09 -14.87
CA GLY A 107 14.41 -14.47 -13.54
C GLY A 107 13.39 -13.37 -13.23
N LEU A 108 12.42 -13.16 -14.13
CA LEU A 108 11.27 -12.29 -13.92
C LEU A 108 10.08 -13.15 -13.47
N THR A 109 9.52 -12.87 -12.29
CA THR A 109 8.37 -13.60 -11.74
C THR A 109 7.21 -12.64 -11.54
N VAL A 110 6.03 -12.99 -12.03
CA VAL A 110 4.80 -12.25 -11.75
C VAL A 110 4.20 -12.80 -10.47
N VAL A 111 4.21 -12.01 -9.39
CA VAL A 111 3.69 -12.43 -8.09
C VAL A 111 2.19 -12.19 -8.00
N ASP A 112 1.75 -11.03 -8.47
CA ASP A 112 0.34 -10.64 -8.48
C ASP A 112 0.03 -9.69 -9.65
N ALA A 113 -1.24 -9.55 -10.01
CA ALA A 113 -1.69 -8.62 -11.04
C ALA A 113 -3.14 -8.16 -10.81
N ASP A 114 -3.34 -6.85 -10.85
CA ASP A 114 -4.64 -6.20 -10.75
C ASP A 114 -5.09 -5.75 -12.15
N TYR A 115 -6.09 -6.44 -12.70
CA TYR A 115 -6.67 -6.12 -14.01
C TYR A 115 -7.41 -4.78 -14.01
N GLU A 116 -8.08 -4.41 -12.92
CA GLU A 116 -8.89 -3.19 -12.86
C GLU A 116 -8.00 -1.96 -12.75
N LYS A 117 -6.90 -2.05 -11.98
CA LYS A 117 -5.93 -0.96 -11.86
C LYS A 117 -4.89 -0.92 -12.98
N GLY A 118 -4.73 -2.02 -13.73
CA GLY A 118 -3.72 -2.12 -14.77
C GLY A 118 -2.30 -2.12 -14.20
N CYS A 119 -2.09 -2.87 -13.11
CA CYS A 119 -0.81 -2.96 -12.42
C CYS A 119 -0.42 -4.41 -12.13
N ALA A 120 0.88 -4.66 -12.01
CA ALA A 120 1.41 -5.99 -11.72
C ALA A 120 2.57 -5.92 -10.72
N LEU A 121 2.56 -6.84 -9.75
CA LEU A 121 3.65 -7.04 -8.81
C LEU A 121 4.65 -8.00 -9.45
N VAL A 122 5.84 -7.50 -9.75
CA VAL A 122 6.89 -8.25 -10.44
C VAL A 122 8.10 -8.35 -9.52
N ARG A 123 8.68 -9.56 -9.46
CA ARG A 123 9.91 -9.87 -8.73
C ARG A 123 11.03 -10.20 -9.70
N LYS A 124 12.22 -9.63 -9.47
CA LYS A 124 13.44 -9.89 -10.24
C LYS A 124 14.62 -9.97 -9.28
N GLY A 125 15.15 -11.18 -9.08
CA GLY A 125 16.18 -11.42 -8.06
C GLY A 125 15.63 -11.15 -6.65
N ALA A 126 16.25 -10.20 -5.94
CA ALA A 126 15.85 -9.78 -4.58
C ALA A 126 14.91 -8.56 -4.57
N GLU A 127 14.68 -7.92 -5.71
CA GLU A 127 13.81 -6.75 -5.81
C GLU A 127 12.40 -7.15 -6.24
N GLU A 128 11.39 -6.52 -5.63
CA GLU A 128 9.98 -6.69 -5.93
C GLU A 128 9.31 -5.32 -5.98
N CYS A 129 8.48 -5.06 -6.98
CA CYS A 129 7.80 -3.78 -7.14
C CYS A 129 6.49 -3.90 -7.92
N TRP A 130 5.60 -2.94 -7.68
CA TRP A 130 4.41 -2.74 -8.49
C TRP A 130 4.76 -1.89 -9.71
N ILE A 131 4.44 -2.39 -10.89
CA ILE A 131 4.60 -1.67 -12.16
C ILE A 131 3.20 -1.42 -12.71
N ASP A 132 2.89 -0.15 -12.99
CA ASP A 132 1.65 0.26 -13.66
C ASP A 132 1.85 0.32 -15.17
N MET A 133 0.76 0.26 -15.95
CA MET A 133 0.81 0.47 -17.41
C MET A 133 1.35 1.86 -17.82
N ASN A 134 1.34 2.83 -16.90
CA ASN A 134 1.94 4.15 -17.11
C ASN A 134 3.47 4.17 -16.89
N GLY A 135 4.08 3.02 -16.57
CA GLY A 135 5.50 2.89 -16.27
C GLY A 135 5.92 3.45 -14.92
N GLN A 136 4.96 3.73 -14.04
CA GLN A 136 5.23 4.07 -12.64
C GLN A 136 5.68 2.80 -11.90
N ILE A 137 6.71 2.95 -11.08
CA ILE A 137 7.27 1.87 -10.28
C ILE A 137 7.06 2.26 -8.82
N ASN A 138 6.18 1.52 -8.14
CA ASN A 138 5.87 1.70 -6.73
C ASN A 138 6.48 0.57 -5.92
N GLY A 139 6.77 0.84 -4.65
CA GLY A 139 7.21 -0.24 -3.76
C GLY A 139 6.15 -1.31 -3.55
N PRO A 140 6.58 -2.50 -3.09
CA PRO A 140 5.69 -3.64 -2.89
C PRO A 140 4.56 -3.35 -1.90
#